data_AF-A0AAD7ESM9-F1
#
_entry.id   AF-A0AAD7ESM9-F1
#
_cell.length_a   1.000
_cell.length_b   1.000
_cell.length_c   1.000
_cell.angle_alpha   90.00
_cell.angle_beta   90.00
_cell.angle_gamma   90.00
#
_symmetry.space_group_name_H-M   'P 1'
#
loop_
_entity.id
_entity.type
_entity.pdbx_description
1 polymer ?
#
loop_
_entity_poly.entity_id
_entity_poly.type
_entity_poly.pdbx_seq_one_letter_code
_entity_poly.pdbx_strand_id
1 'polypeptide(L)'
;MAPTTNNPSTGPPQALIARIDYLQKLLKHLPLSLPLEHEDSPYRFYLDEDHVADTGSVFPEAGGALEILFRTWRMGTVVRFEEGGVRVVALGPFLKRTVNRMSASERVSFEEAWITRLIQAAKDSGATVPSRTSQVRERESGEDEPVDQPPSKKTRTVRETPALPAVAAFPAISLASAPASVPASTPATPPANAPDLPLAFSTPRTELKVALTNTHTPIVLDSNDDMPPSIPIPSTSTVMQTLVPGAIIPSTLHVNLVSNTQATLATMGWQKWLPEAEEAHLKKDAPVLLKRTFFRLHYAMLTGGIPPKLVINADQAGNYLLPASGHTFHDRGAKQVDVVAKDEKRAYTMMLASTPRGDFLPIQAVWAGKIGGSLPNAEAEHHFSTLSTMQEWIRDVIAPWHLHVIASCPDLDDDQLAVFYIDIYSVHIGEEFRTHVFDNYPYIILIFVPGGCTGLFQPADIGLQPAPLPVTPQQN
;
A
#
# COMPACT_ATOMS: atom_id res chain seq x y z
N MET A 1 -29.38 44.77 -18.15
CA MET A 1 -29.80 43.47 -17.59
C MET A 1 -28.55 42.80 -17.04
N ALA A 2 -28.46 42.63 -15.72
CA ALA A 2 -27.31 41.97 -15.11
C ALA A 2 -27.37 40.45 -15.42
N PRO A 3 -26.23 39.80 -15.74
CA PRO A 3 -26.21 38.37 -15.99
C PRO A 3 -26.50 37.64 -14.68
N THR A 4 -27.59 36.89 -14.65
CA THR A 4 -27.90 35.95 -13.57
C THR A 4 -26.82 34.86 -13.56
N THR A 5 -25.90 34.95 -12.61
CA THR A 5 -24.94 33.89 -12.32
C THR A 5 -25.70 32.73 -11.68
N ASN A 6 -26.09 31.76 -12.51
CA ASN A 6 -26.58 30.47 -12.03
C ASN A 6 -25.44 29.80 -11.26
N ASN A 7 -25.52 29.79 -9.92
CA ASN A 7 -24.64 28.97 -9.11
C ASN A 7 -24.84 27.52 -9.54
N PRO A 8 -23.80 26.83 -10.06
CA PRO A 8 -23.94 25.44 -10.43
C PRO A 8 -24.31 24.64 -9.18
N SER A 9 -25.44 23.94 -9.25
CA SER A 9 -25.83 22.99 -8.20
C SER A 9 -24.69 22.01 -7.98
N THR A 10 -24.08 22.05 -6.81
CA THR A 10 -22.92 21.22 -6.44
C THR A 10 -23.29 19.77 -6.13
N GLY A 11 -24.59 19.48 -5.98
CA GLY A 11 -25.10 18.13 -5.71
C GLY A 11 -25.15 17.23 -6.94
N PRO A 12 -25.26 15.89 -6.75
CA PRO A 12 -25.45 14.95 -7.84
C PRO A 12 -26.76 15.23 -8.60
N PRO A 13 -26.82 14.93 -9.90
CA PRO A 13 -28.03 15.07 -10.68
C PRO A 13 -29.18 14.28 -10.05
N GLN A 14 -30.38 14.87 -9.97
CA GLN A 14 -31.56 14.21 -9.40
C GLN A 14 -31.89 12.89 -10.12
N ALA A 15 -31.60 12.82 -11.43
CA ALA A 15 -31.75 11.61 -12.23
C ALA A 15 -30.85 10.46 -11.72
N LEU A 16 -29.58 10.73 -11.41
CA LEU A 16 -28.65 9.74 -10.86
C LEU A 16 -29.13 9.22 -9.50
N ILE A 17 -29.59 10.13 -8.62
CA ILE A 17 -30.14 9.74 -7.31
C ILE A 17 -31.39 8.87 -7.46
N ALA A 18 -32.28 9.21 -8.39
CA ALA A 18 -33.47 8.42 -8.68
C ALA A 18 -33.12 7.00 -9.20
N ARG A 19 -32.03 6.86 -9.97
CA ARG A 19 -31.53 5.53 -10.41
C ARG A 19 -30.97 4.72 -9.23
N ILE A 20 -30.25 5.34 -8.30
CA ILE A 20 -29.76 4.67 -7.09
C ILE A 20 -30.95 4.25 -6.20
N ASP A 21 -31.98 5.10 -6.08
CA ASP A 21 -33.23 4.75 -5.38
C ASP A 21 -33.97 3.58 -6.03
N TYR A 22 -33.99 3.54 -7.36
CA TYR A 22 -34.58 2.45 -8.11
C TYR A 22 -33.82 1.13 -7.89
N LEU A 23 -32.48 1.18 -7.94
CA LEU A 23 -31.63 0.04 -7.57
C LEU A 23 -31.94 -0.42 -6.14
N GLN A 24 -31.98 0.49 -5.16
CA GLN A 24 -32.28 0.14 -3.78
C GLN A 24 -33.65 -0.55 -3.62
N LYS A 25 -34.65 -0.16 -4.41
CA LYS A 25 -35.95 -0.86 -4.47
C LYS A 25 -35.80 -2.26 -5.04
N LEU A 26 -35.06 -2.45 -6.13
CA LEU A 26 -34.79 -3.78 -6.69
C LEU A 26 -34.11 -4.69 -5.67
N LEU A 27 -33.09 -4.19 -4.96
CA LEU A 27 -32.34 -4.98 -3.96
C LEU A 27 -33.23 -5.45 -2.79
N LYS A 28 -34.26 -4.68 -2.42
CA LYS A 28 -35.26 -5.08 -1.41
C LYS A 28 -36.21 -6.18 -1.88
N HIS A 29 -36.29 -6.40 -3.19
CA HIS A 29 -37.19 -7.36 -3.83
C HIS A 29 -36.41 -8.41 -4.65
N LEU A 30 -35.17 -8.70 -4.26
CA LEU A 30 -34.45 -9.86 -4.75
C LEU A 30 -35.20 -11.15 -4.36
N PRO A 31 -35.14 -12.21 -5.18
CA PRO A 31 -35.91 -13.42 -4.90
C PRO A 31 -35.41 -14.12 -3.64
N LEU A 32 -36.34 -14.74 -2.91
CA LEU A 32 -36.06 -15.51 -1.69
C LEU A 32 -35.23 -16.78 -1.95
N SER A 33 -34.99 -17.14 -3.22
CA SER A 33 -34.08 -18.23 -3.60
C SER A 33 -32.61 -17.88 -3.37
N LEU A 34 -32.27 -16.59 -3.26
CA LEU A 34 -30.93 -16.20 -2.82
C LEU A 34 -30.82 -16.40 -1.30
N PRO A 35 -29.72 -17.00 -0.83
CA PRO A 35 -29.51 -17.16 0.60
C PRO A 35 -29.57 -15.81 1.31
N LEU A 36 -30.20 -15.79 2.47
CA LEU A 36 -30.19 -14.65 3.37
C LEU A 36 -28.89 -14.69 4.17
N GLU A 37 -28.14 -13.58 4.14
CA GLU A 37 -26.94 -13.27 4.93
C GLU A 37 -26.20 -14.46 5.59
N HIS A 38 -25.05 -14.84 5.04
CA HIS A 38 -24.12 -15.73 5.74
C HIS A 38 -23.17 -14.91 6.65
N GLU A 39 -22.67 -15.50 7.74
CA GLU A 39 -21.69 -14.83 8.63
C GLU A 39 -20.46 -14.33 7.84
N ASP A 40 -20.03 -15.13 6.86
CA ASP A 40 -18.91 -14.87 5.95
C ASP A 40 -19.27 -14.05 4.70
N SER A 41 -20.41 -13.36 4.70
CA SER A 41 -20.82 -12.53 3.56
C SER A 41 -19.73 -11.50 3.20
N PRO A 42 -19.32 -11.42 1.92
CA PRO A 42 -18.32 -10.47 1.45
C PRO A 42 -18.87 -9.04 1.34
N TYR A 43 -20.18 -8.82 1.55
CA TYR A 43 -20.81 -7.53 1.35
C TYR A 43 -20.52 -6.57 2.51
N ARG A 44 -19.39 -5.87 2.41
CA ARG A 44 -18.99 -4.76 3.26
C ARG A 44 -18.74 -3.52 2.40
N PHE A 45 -19.57 -2.50 2.60
CA PHE A 45 -19.54 -1.27 1.79
C PHE A 45 -18.89 -0.13 2.57
N TYR A 46 -17.59 0.08 2.37
CA TYR A 46 -16.83 1.20 2.91
C TYR A 46 -15.85 1.70 1.86
N LEU A 47 -15.38 2.94 2.03
CA LEU A 47 -14.26 3.51 1.29
C LEU A 47 -13.08 3.57 2.24
N ASP A 48 -11.89 3.26 1.75
CA ASP A 48 -10.67 3.55 2.47
C ASP A 48 -10.38 5.05 2.38
N GLU A 49 -10.58 5.78 3.48
CA GLU A 49 -10.48 7.24 3.50
C GLU A 49 -9.04 7.73 3.30
N ASP A 50 -8.04 6.93 3.67
CA ASP A 50 -6.63 7.26 3.49
C ASP A 50 -6.28 7.20 2.00
N HIS A 51 -6.71 6.14 1.31
CA HIS A 51 -6.59 6.04 -0.14
C HIS A 51 -7.36 7.13 -0.90
N VAL A 52 -8.55 7.52 -0.45
CA VAL A 52 -9.28 8.64 -1.06
C VAL A 52 -8.50 9.96 -0.89
N ALA A 53 -7.87 10.17 0.27
CA ALA A 53 -7.04 11.34 0.52
C ALA A 53 -5.79 11.35 -0.37
N ASP A 54 -5.14 10.20 -0.55
CA ASP A 54 -3.92 10.06 -1.36
C ASP A 54 -4.19 10.22 -2.86
N THR A 55 -5.26 9.60 -3.36
CA THR A 55 -5.63 9.67 -4.79
C THR A 55 -6.33 10.97 -5.15
N GLY A 56 -6.91 11.66 -4.17
CA GLY A 56 -7.74 12.85 -4.39
C GLY A 56 -9.05 12.58 -5.15
N SER A 57 -9.43 11.31 -5.35
CA SER A 57 -10.59 10.91 -6.15
C SER A 57 -11.34 9.75 -5.50
N VAL A 58 -12.65 9.90 -5.38
CA VAL A 58 -13.54 8.87 -4.84
C VAL A 58 -13.88 7.80 -5.88
N PHE A 59 -13.75 8.12 -7.16
CA PHE A 59 -14.11 7.24 -8.26
C PHE A 59 -13.33 5.92 -8.33
N PRO A 60 -11.98 5.92 -8.37
CA PRO A 60 -11.21 4.68 -8.47
C PRO A 60 -11.37 3.82 -7.21
N GLU A 61 -11.42 4.43 -6.02
CA GLU A 61 -11.57 3.70 -4.76
C GLU A 61 -12.95 3.03 -4.66
N ALA A 62 -14.02 3.77 -4.98
CA ALA A 62 -15.37 3.19 -5.03
C ALA A 62 -15.50 2.09 -6.09
N GLY A 63 -14.83 2.26 -7.23
CA GLY A 63 -14.74 1.25 -8.28
C GLY A 63 -14.07 -0.01 -7.76
N GLY A 64 -12.86 0.09 -7.21
CA GLY A 64 -12.11 -1.03 -6.65
C GLY A 64 -12.88 -1.77 -5.55
N ALA A 65 -13.52 -1.05 -4.64
CA ALA A 65 -14.36 -1.63 -3.61
C ALA A 65 -15.49 -2.50 -4.20
N LEU A 66 -16.16 -2.01 -5.26
CA LEU A 66 -17.21 -2.77 -5.95
C LEU A 66 -16.64 -3.94 -6.76
N GLU A 67 -15.45 -3.80 -7.37
CA GLU A 67 -14.80 -4.91 -8.10
C GLU A 67 -14.43 -6.07 -7.19
N ILE A 68 -13.87 -5.76 -6.01
CA ILE A 68 -13.52 -6.75 -5.01
C ILE A 68 -14.79 -7.45 -4.52
N LEU A 69 -15.82 -6.67 -4.20
CA LEU A 69 -17.07 -7.16 -3.62
C LEU A 69 -17.85 -8.06 -4.58
N PHE A 70 -17.94 -7.69 -5.85
CA PHE A 70 -18.62 -8.47 -6.90
C PHE A 70 -17.69 -9.40 -7.67
N ARG A 71 -16.40 -9.47 -7.30
CA ARG A 71 -15.37 -10.31 -7.92
C ARG A 71 -15.31 -10.17 -9.44
N THR A 72 -15.53 -8.96 -9.95
CA THR A 72 -15.53 -8.69 -11.40
C THR A 72 -14.16 -8.92 -12.02
N TRP A 73 -13.08 -8.80 -11.24
CA TRP A 73 -11.74 -9.19 -11.66
C TRP A 73 -11.59 -10.68 -11.99
N ARG A 74 -12.43 -11.57 -11.43
CA ARG A 74 -12.47 -13.01 -11.77
C ARG A 74 -13.52 -13.37 -12.81
N MET A 75 -14.69 -12.73 -12.72
CA MET A 75 -15.86 -13.08 -13.53
C MET A 75 -16.06 -12.15 -14.73
N GLY A 76 -15.07 -11.29 -15.01
CA GLY A 76 -15.14 -10.24 -16.02
C GLY A 76 -16.13 -9.14 -15.65
N THR A 77 -16.73 -8.52 -16.66
CA THR A 77 -17.67 -7.40 -16.48
C THR A 77 -19.05 -7.79 -15.94
N VAL A 78 -19.29 -9.08 -15.64
CA VAL A 78 -20.58 -9.56 -15.16
C VAL A 78 -20.68 -9.39 -13.64
N VAL A 79 -21.71 -8.67 -13.21
CA VAL A 79 -22.07 -8.53 -11.78
C VAL A 79 -23.13 -9.57 -11.45
N ARG A 80 -23.00 -10.25 -10.31
CA ARG A 80 -23.98 -11.22 -9.80
C ARG A 80 -24.25 -10.97 -8.33
N PHE A 81 -25.52 -11.03 -7.92
CA PHE A 81 -25.90 -11.00 -6.52
C PHE A 81 -25.95 -12.44 -5.99
N GLU A 82 -25.08 -12.77 -5.03
CA GLU A 82 -25.00 -14.10 -4.42
C GLU A 82 -25.90 -14.25 -3.19
N GLU A 83 -26.33 -13.13 -2.59
CA GLU A 83 -27.18 -13.11 -1.40
C GLU A 83 -28.20 -11.97 -1.42
N GLY A 84 -29.29 -12.16 -0.69
CA GLY A 84 -30.26 -11.13 -0.35
C GLY A 84 -30.03 -10.56 1.07
N GLY A 85 -30.95 -9.73 1.55
CA GLY A 85 -30.97 -9.28 2.95
C GLY A 85 -30.58 -7.82 3.20
N VAL A 86 -30.32 -7.48 4.46
CA VAL A 86 -30.05 -6.11 4.91
C VAL A 86 -28.71 -5.61 4.39
N ARG A 87 -27.69 -6.49 4.34
CA ARG A 87 -26.35 -6.15 3.83
C ARG A 87 -26.42 -5.64 2.39
N VAL A 88 -27.00 -6.40 1.46
CA VAL A 88 -27.10 -5.96 0.05
C VAL A 88 -27.92 -4.67 -0.09
N VAL A 89 -28.94 -4.46 0.75
CA VAL A 89 -29.73 -3.22 0.77
C VAL A 89 -28.91 -2.00 1.24
N ALA A 90 -27.84 -2.21 2.01
CA ALA A 90 -26.92 -1.15 2.43
C ALA A 90 -26.07 -0.58 1.29
N LEU A 91 -26.03 -1.25 0.13
CA LEU A 91 -25.38 -0.74 -1.09
C LEU A 91 -26.00 0.59 -1.54
N GLY A 92 -27.32 0.77 -1.44
CA GLY A 92 -27.99 2.02 -1.84
C GLY A 92 -27.47 3.25 -1.07
N PRO A 93 -27.51 3.25 0.28
CA PRO A 93 -26.92 4.31 1.10
C PRO A 93 -25.43 4.54 0.84
N PHE A 94 -24.64 3.47 0.63
CA PHE A 94 -23.23 3.59 0.25
C PHE A 94 -23.08 4.38 -1.06
N LEU A 95 -23.74 3.95 -2.13
CA LEU A 95 -23.65 4.61 -3.45
C LEU A 95 -24.05 6.08 -3.37
N LYS A 96 -25.09 6.44 -2.61
CA LYS A 96 -25.49 7.85 -2.40
C LYS A 96 -24.40 8.68 -1.74
N ARG A 97 -23.75 8.17 -0.69
CA ARG A 97 -22.64 8.87 -0.02
C ARG A 97 -21.47 9.04 -0.98
N THR A 98 -21.15 8.01 -1.75
CA THR A 98 -20.07 8.01 -2.73
C THR A 98 -20.29 9.06 -3.83
N VAL A 99 -21.45 9.05 -4.52
CA VAL A 99 -21.71 9.99 -5.63
C VAL A 99 -21.81 11.45 -5.19
N ASN A 100 -22.18 11.70 -3.92
CA ASN A 100 -22.18 13.04 -3.34
C ASN A 100 -20.76 13.63 -3.26
N ARG A 101 -19.74 12.79 -3.10
CA ARG A 101 -18.33 13.21 -2.98
C ARG A 101 -17.59 13.26 -4.33
N MET A 102 -18.18 12.71 -5.39
CA MET A 102 -17.62 12.74 -6.74
C MET A 102 -17.85 14.09 -7.43
N SER A 103 -16.95 14.46 -8.32
CA SER A 103 -17.10 15.55 -9.28
C SER A 103 -18.16 15.22 -10.35
N ALA A 104 -18.56 16.24 -11.14
CA ALA A 104 -19.58 16.06 -12.16
C ALA A 104 -19.19 15.02 -13.24
N SER A 105 -17.93 15.02 -13.68
CA SER A 105 -17.42 14.06 -14.67
C SER A 105 -17.36 12.64 -14.10
N GLU A 106 -16.85 12.48 -12.88
CA GLU A 106 -16.78 11.18 -12.22
C GLU A 106 -18.17 10.56 -12.02
N ARG A 107 -19.19 11.36 -11.70
CA ARG A 107 -20.57 10.87 -11.55
C ARG A 107 -21.09 10.23 -12.83
N VAL A 108 -20.80 10.83 -14.00
CA VAL A 108 -21.20 10.28 -15.31
C VAL A 108 -20.50 8.96 -15.57
N SER A 109 -19.17 8.92 -15.40
CA SER A 109 -18.39 7.70 -15.57
C SER A 109 -18.82 6.59 -14.61
N PHE A 110 -19.15 6.94 -13.36
CA PHE A 110 -19.60 6.00 -12.35
C PHE A 110 -21.02 5.45 -12.63
N GLU A 111 -21.90 6.28 -13.15
CA GLU A 111 -23.24 5.87 -13.57
C GLU A 111 -23.19 4.81 -14.68
N GLU A 112 -22.32 5.02 -15.67
CA GLU A 112 -22.11 4.10 -16.78
C GLU A 112 -21.38 2.82 -16.33
N ALA A 113 -20.29 2.96 -15.58
CA ALA A 113 -19.45 1.84 -15.16
C ALA A 113 -20.12 0.91 -14.14
N TRP A 114 -20.95 1.46 -13.24
CA TRP A 114 -21.47 0.71 -12.09
C TRP A 114 -22.98 0.71 -11.98
N ILE A 115 -23.63 1.88 -11.92
CA ILE A 115 -25.07 1.96 -11.60
C ILE A 115 -25.92 1.20 -12.64
N THR A 116 -25.59 1.35 -13.92
CA THR A 116 -26.27 0.64 -15.01
C THR A 116 -26.12 -0.88 -14.89
N ARG A 117 -24.90 -1.37 -14.62
CA ARG A 117 -24.60 -2.80 -14.46
C ARG A 117 -25.26 -3.40 -13.23
N LEU A 118 -25.24 -2.69 -12.10
CA LEU A 118 -25.89 -3.14 -10.86
C LEU A 118 -27.40 -3.27 -11.02
N ILE A 119 -28.05 -2.31 -11.71
CA ILE A 119 -29.49 -2.39 -12.01
C ILE A 119 -29.79 -3.58 -12.90
N GLN A 120 -28.99 -3.80 -13.95
CA GLN A 120 -29.19 -4.93 -14.85
C GLN A 120 -28.99 -6.27 -14.12
N ALA A 121 -27.91 -6.40 -13.34
CA ALA A 121 -27.65 -7.58 -12.54
C ALA A 121 -28.77 -7.89 -11.54
N ALA A 122 -29.35 -6.88 -10.89
CA ALA A 122 -30.47 -7.10 -9.97
C ALA A 122 -31.71 -7.65 -10.70
N LYS A 123 -32.00 -7.13 -11.90
CA LYS A 123 -33.08 -7.64 -12.76
C LYS A 123 -32.80 -9.06 -13.25
N ASP A 124 -31.57 -9.34 -13.67
CA ASP A 124 -31.16 -10.67 -14.14
C ASP A 124 -31.21 -11.70 -13.00
N SER A 125 -30.98 -11.26 -11.76
CA SER A 125 -31.22 -12.03 -10.54
C SER A 125 -32.71 -12.16 -10.18
N GLY A 126 -33.64 -11.70 -11.01
CA GLY A 126 -35.09 -11.85 -10.80
C GLY A 126 -35.74 -10.78 -9.90
N ALA A 127 -35.04 -9.70 -9.57
CA ALA A 127 -35.65 -8.63 -8.78
C ALA A 127 -36.78 -7.93 -9.55
N THR A 128 -37.94 -7.80 -8.92
CA THR A 128 -39.08 -7.07 -9.49
C THR A 128 -39.60 -6.03 -8.50
N VAL A 129 -39.79 -4.79 -8.95
CA VAL A 129 -40.43 -3.76 -8.12
C VAL A 129 -41.94 -3.96 -8.20
N PRO A 130 -42.65 -4.22 -7.08
CA PRO A 130 -44.09 -4.41 -7.11
C PRO A 130 -44.77 -3.18 -7.73
N SER A 131 -45.67 -3.43 -8.69
CA SER A 131 -46.52 -2.35 -9.20
C SER A 131 -47.42 -1.84 -8.05
N ARG A 132 -47.72 -0.54 -8.03
CA ARG A 132 -48.57 0.08 -7.00
C ARG A 132 -49.93 -0.62 -6.83
N THR A 133 -50.42 -1.25 -7.89
CA THR A 133 -51.69 -2.02 -7.91
C THR A 133 -51.57 -3.33 -7.12
N SER A 134 -50.40 -3.97 -7.11
CA SER A 134 -50.18 -5.24 -6.40
C SER A 134 -50.12 -5.05 -4.87
N GLN A 135 -49.60 -3.91 -4.39
CA GLN A 135 -49.49 -3.61 -2.96
C GLN A 135 -50.84 -3.37 -2.27
N VAL A 136 -51.86 -2.96 -3.01
CA VAL A 136 -53.22 -2.77 -2.45
C VAL A 136 -53.86 -4.11 -2.14
N ARG A 137 -53.66 -5.11 -3.02
CA ARG A 137 -54.29 -6.43 -2.90
C ARG A 137 -53.70 -7.29 -1.79
N GLU A 138 -52.40 -7.14 -1.52
CA GLU A 138 -51.70 -7.87 -0.45
C GLU A 138 -52.06 -7.35 0.95
N ARG A 139 -52.50 -6.09 1.05
CA ARG A 139 -53.04 -5.52 2.31
C ARG A 139 -54.49 -5.94 2.57
N GLU A 140 -55.24 -6.33 1.55
CA GLU A 140 -56.64 -6.78 1.70
C GLU A 140 -56.76 -8.27 2.04
N SER A 141 -55.67 -9.05 1.97
CA SER A 141 -55.66 -10.49 2.26
C SER A 141 -55.02 -10.89 3.59
N GLY A 142 -54.68 -9.93 4.45
CA GLY A 142 -54.20 -10.21 5.82
C GLY A 142 -55.39 -10.34 6.77
N GLU A 143 -55.66 -11.56 7.23
CA GLU A 143 -56.68 -11.88 8.23
C GLU A 143 -56.47 -11.07 9.53
N ASP A 144 -57.57 -10.47 10.02
CA ASP A 144 -57.68 -9.66 11.23
C ASP A 144 -57.38 -10.50 12.50
N GLU A 145 -56.23 -10.27 13.14
CA GLU A 145 -56.00 -10.57 14.55
C GLU A 145 -56.17 -9.26 15.37
N PRO A 146 -57.06 -9.22 16.38
CA PRO A 146 -57.38 -7.99 17.09
C PRO A 146 -56.33 -7.68 18.16
N VAL A 147 -55.39 -6.80 17.84
CA VAL A 147 -54.47 -6.21 18.84
C VAL A 147 -54.98 -4.85 19.30
N ASP A 148 -55.34 -4.80 20.58
CA ASP A 148 -55.64 -3.59 21.35
C ASP A 148 -54.54 -2.53 21.19
N GLN A 149 -54.89 -1.35 20.65
CA GLN A 149 -54.07 -0.14 20.76
C GLN A 149 -54.86 1.00 21.41
N PRO A 150 -54.27 1.72 22.38
CA PRO A 150 -54.86 2.93 22.95
C PRO A 150 -54.55 4.17 22.09
N PRO A 151 -55.26 5.29 22.31
CA PRO A 151 -55.54 6.25 21.25
C PRO A 151 -54.43 7.27 21.01
N SER A 152 -54.27 7.60 19.73
CA SER A 152 -53.54 8.77 19.25
C SER A 152 -54.15 10.10 19.73
N LYS A 153 -53.27 11.06 20.06
CA LYS A 153 -53.20 12.42 19.46
C LYS A 153 -52.44 13.37 20.38
N LYS A 154 -51.44 14.07 19.83
CA LYS A 154 -51.34 15.53 19.94
C LYS A 154 -50.32 16.09 18.95
N THR A 155 -50.89 16.82 17.99
CA THR A 155 -50.28 17.80 17.09
C THR A 155 -49.36 18.76 17.86
N ARG A 156 -48.09 18.85 17.46
CA ARG A 156 -47.15 19.85 18.00
C ARG A 156 -47.00 21.00 17.00
N THR A 157 -47.55 22.14 17.38
CA THR A 157 -47.41 23.45 16.74
C THR A 157 -45.95 23.88 16.70
N VAL A 158 -45.51 24.34 15.54
CA VAL A 158 -44.19 24.96 15.30
C VAL A 158 -44.14 26.29 16.05
N ARG A 159 -43.13 26.45 16.92
CA ARG A 159 -42.82 27.72 17.60
C ARG A 159 -41.55 28.27 16.95
N GLU A 160 -41.68 29.44 16.33
CA GLU A 160 -40.57 30.23 15.80
C GLU A 160 -39.56 30.57 16.90
N THR A 161 -38.28 30.43 16.56
CA THR A 161 -37.15 30.81 17.43
C THR A 161 -36.65 32.18 16.98
N PRO A 162 -36.39 33.15 17.87
CA PRO A 162 -35.89 34.47 17.47
C PRO A 162 -34.42 34.39 17.04
N ALA A 163 -34.06 35.21 16.06
CA ALA A 163 -32.71 35.36 15.55
C ALA A 163 -31.73 35.84 16.63
N LEU A 164 -30.54 35.21 16.68
CA LEU A 164 -29.38 35.69 17.42
C LEU A 164 -28.75 36.90 16.70
N PRO A 165 -28.20 37.89 17.43
CA PRO A 165 -27.57 39.05 16.83
C PRO A 165 -26.23 38.71 16.17
N ALA A 166 -25.96 39.42 15.08
CA ALA A 166 -24.75 39.32 14.28
C ALA A 166 -23.48 39.59 15.12
N VAL A 167 -22.52 38.67 15.04
CA VAL A 167 -21.16 38.85 15.56
C VAL A 167 -20.40 39.77 14.62
N ALA A 168 -19.85 40.86 15.17
CA ALA A 168 -19.09 41.87 14.46
C ALA A 168 -17.81 41.28 13.84
N ALA A 169 -17.53 41.71 12.59
CA ALA A 169 -16.32 41.38 11.87
C ALA A 169 -15.08 41.99 12.55
N PHE A 170 -14.03 41.19 12.72
CA PHE A 170 -12.70 41.66 13.09
C PHE A 170 -12.05 42.41 11.91
N PRO A 171 -11.32 43.51 12.15
CA PRO A 171 -10.63 44.22 11.08
C PRO A 171 -9.42 43.42 10.57
N ALA A 172 -9.30 43.36 9.25
CA ALA A 172 -8.15 42.81 8.56
C ALA A 172 -6.86 43.58 8.90
N ILE A 173 -5.87 42.88 9.44
CA ILE A 173 -4.52 43.42 9.60
C ILE A 173 -3.83 43.35 8.23
N SER A 174 -3.56 44.53 7.68
CA SER A 174 -2.75 44.73 6.49
C SER A 174 -1.28 44.46 6.82
N LEU A 175 -0.71 43.39 6.25
CA LEU A 175 0.73 43.20 6.22
C LEU A 175 1.31 43.97 5.04
N ALA A 176 1.98 45.08 5.37
CA ALA A 176 2.81 45.83 4.44
C ALA A 176 3.99 44.99 3.98
N SER A 177 4.17 44.94 2.66
CA SER A 177 5.30 44.31 1.98
C SER A 177 6.57 45.12 2.23
N ALA A 178 7.61 44.48 2.76
CA ALA A 178 8.96 45.05 2.84
C ALA A 178 9.78 44.64 1.61
N PRO A 179 10.55 45.55 0.98
CA PRO A 179 11.35 45.23 -0.20
C PRO A 179 12.68 44.58 0.21
N ALA A 180 12.90 43.34 -0.23
CA ALA A 180 14.21 42.68 -0.15
C ALA A 180 15.01 42.98 -1.42
N SER A 181 15.92 43.95 -1.35
CA SER A 181 16.98 44.15 -2.34
C SER A 181 18.16 43.22 -2.00
N VAL A 182 18.38 42.20 -2.81
CA VAL A 182 19.57 41.33 -2.76
C VAL A 182 20.54 41.80 -3.86
N PRO A 183 21.82 42.10 -3.55
CA PRO A 183 22.80 42.41 -4.58
C PRO A 183 23.29 41.13 -5.26
N ALA A 184 23.37 41.19 -6.59
CA ALA A 184 23.89 40.13 -7.45
C ALA A 184 25.36 39.86 -7.17
N SER A 185 25.70 38.62 -6.84
CA SER A 185 27.06 38.12 -6.77
C SER A 185 27.50 37.56 -8.13
N THR A 186 28.67 38.02 -8.57
CA THR A 186 29.36 37.63 -9.81
C THR A 186 29.81 36.15 -9.74
N PRO A 187 29.75 35.39 -10.85
CA PRO A 187 30.13 33.97 -10.83
C PRO A 187 31.65 33.82 -10.76
N ALA A 188 32.12 33.06 -9.77
CA ALA A 188 33.51 32.62 -9.65
C ALA A 188 33.77 31.39 -10.52
N THR A 189 34.84 31.45 -11.31
CA THR A 189 35.38 30.37 -12.14
C THR A 189 35.81 29.17 -11.27
N PRO A 190 35.49 27.91 -11.62
CA PRO A 190 35.95 26.76 -10.86
C PRO A 190 37.43 26.44 -11.16
N PRO A 191 38.21 25.99 -10.17
CA PRO A 191 39.57 25.54 -10.40
C PRO A 191 39.57 24.17 -11.09
N ALA A 192 40.42 24.04 -12.10
CA ALA A 192 40.78 22.77 -12.71
C ALA A 192 41.57 21.90 -11.73
N ASN A 193 41.35 20.59 -11.81
CA ASN A 193 42.05 19.47 -11.14
C ASN A 193 41.34 18.91 -9.90
N ALA A 194 40.46 17.92 -10.14
CA ALA A 194 40.18 16.83 -9.22
C ALA A 194 40.54 15.50 -9.93
N PRO A 195 41.15 14.52 -9.24
CA PRO A 195 41.55 13.24 -9.83
C PRO A 195 40.36 12.29 -9.99
N ASP A 196 40.38 11.52 -11.09
CA ASP A 196 39.37 10.53 -11.47
C ASP A 196 39.15 9.44 -10.41
N LEU A 197 37.89 9.24 -10.01
CA LEU A 197 37.41 8.03 -9.36
C LEU A 197 36.74 7.14 -10.41
N PRO A 198 37.02 5.82 -10.44
CA PRO A 198 36.44 4.93 -11.46
C PRO A 198 35.01 4.55 -11.09
N LEU A 199 34.07 4.81 -12.00
CA LEU A 199 32.73 4.21 -12.00
C LEU A 199 32.47 3.52 -13.34
N ALA A 200 31.60 2.52 -13.25
CA ALA A 200 30.89 1.80 -14.31
C ALA A 200 31.58 0.56 -14.90
N PHE A 201 31.02 -0.60 -14.52
CA PHE A 201 30.96 -1.78 -15.37
C PHE A 201 30.22 -1.41 -16.66
N SER A 202 30.97 -1.19 -17.73
CA SER A 202 30.44 -1.24 -19.09
C SER A 202 30.72 -2.64 -19.62
N THR A 203 29.67 -3.45 -19.80
CA THR A 203 29.75 -4.67 -20.60
C THR A 203 28.99 -4.46 -21.91
N PRO A 204 29.50 -4.99 -23.04
CA PRO A 204 28.89 -4.80 -24.34
C PRO A 204 27.63 -5.66 -24.50
N ARG A 205 26.61 -5.02 -25.06
CA ARG A 205 25.32 -5.60 -25.46
C ARG A 205 25.54 -6.73 -26.48
N THR A 206 25.37 -7.98 -26.05
CA THR A 206 25.32 -9.13 -26.94
C THR A 206 23.93 -9.74 -26.83
N GLU A 207 23.15 -9.69 -27.91
CA GLU A 207 21.84 -10.34 -27.99
C GLU A 207 22.03 -11.87 -27.99
N LEU A 208 21.71 -12.54 -26.89
CA LEU A 208 21.60 -13.99 -26.84
C LEU A 208 20.13 -14.37 -27.12
N LYS A 209 19.86 -14.85 -28.35
CA LYS A 209 18.63 -15.59 -28.65
C LYS A 209 18.83 -17.05 -28.28
N VAL A 210 18.32 -17.47 -27.12
CA VAL A 210 18.25 -18.89 -26.75
C VAL A 210 16.84 -19.39 -27.07
N ALA A 211 16.75 -20.31 -28.02
CA ALA A 211 15.53 -21.06 -28.30
C ALA A 211 15.54 -22.33 -27.44
N LEU A 212 14.72 -22.38 -26.40
CA LEU A 212 14.47 -23.59 -25.61
C LEU A 212 13.24 -24.30 -26.17
N THR A 213 13.45 -25.49 -26.75
CA THR A 213 12.38 -26.40 -27.14
C THR A 213 12.01 -27.28 -25.95
N ASN A 214 10.79 -27.11 -25.44
CA ASN A 214 10.21 -27.93 -24.38
C ASN A 214 9.76 -29.29 -24.92
N THR A 215 10.38 -30.38 -24.45
CA THR A 215 9.77 -31.71 -24.44
C THR A 215 10.08 -32.39 -23.12
N HIS A 216 9.10 -32.42 -22.21
CA HIS A 216 9.12 -33.35 -21.07
C HIS A 216 7.82 -34.14 -21.01
N THR A 217 7.98 -35.45 -21.21
CA THR A 217 7.01 -36.52 -20.97
C THR A 217 6.91 -36.76 -19.46
N PRO A 218 5.72 -37.00 -18.89
CA PRO A 218 5.57 -37.22 -17.45
C PRO A 218 6.01 -38.63 -17.04
N ILE A 219 6.88 -38.70 -16.03
CA ILE A 219 7.24 -39.93 -15.32
C ILE A 219 6.16 -40.19 -14.25
N VAL A 220 5.47 -41.32 -14.38
CA VAL A 220 4.61 -41.89 -13.34
C VAL A 220 5.50 -42.75 -12.44
N LEU A 221 5.49 -42.50 -11.13
CA LEU A 221 6.08 -43.40 -10.15
C LEU A 221 5.00 -43.87 -9.17
N ASP A 222 4.83 -45.20 -9.17
CA ASP A 222 4.01 -45.98 -8.26
C ASP A 222 4.45 -45.78 -6.81
N SER A 223 3.48 -45.62 -5.93
CA SER A 223 3.63 -45.64 -4.48
C SER A 223 3.62 -47.08 -3.98
N ASN A 224 4.72 -47.55 -3.38
CA ASN A 224 4.70 -48.50 -2.26
C ASN A 224 6.04 -48.51 -1.50
N ASP A 225 5.89 -48.40 -0.18
CA ASP A 225 6.64 -49.00 0.93
C ASP A 225 8.05 -48.54 1.35
N ASP A 226 8.15 -48.49 2.69
CA ASP A 226 9.28 -48.62 3.61
C ASP A 226 10.22 -47.42 3.88
N MET A 227 9.87 -46.68 4.95
CA MET A 227 10.83 -45.91 5.75
C MET A 227 11.66 -46.83 6.67
N PRO A 228 12.99 -46.73 6.69
CA PRO A 228 13.81 -47.27 7.76
C PRO A 228 13.94 -46.28 8.94
N PRO A 229 14.18 -46.75 10.18
CA PRO A 229 14.22 -45.90 11.36
C PRO A 229 15.62 -45.37 11.70
N SER A 230 15.59 -44.19 12.34
CA SER A 230 16.48 -43.68 13.40
C SER A 230 17.90 -43.21 13.05
N ILE A 231 18.34 -42.13 13.74
CA ILE A 231 19.60 -42.06 14.52
C ILE A 231 19.58 -40.79 15.41
N PRO A 232 20.17 -40.80 16.62
CA PRO A 232 20.06 -39.75 17.62
C PRO A 232 21.12 -38.64 17.47
N ILE A 233 20.77 -37.43 17.92
CA ILE A 233 21.64 -36.25 17.97
C ILE A 233 22.50 -36.30 19.23
N PRO A 234 23.84 -36.17 19.17
CA PRO A 234 24.65 -35.96 20.36
C PRO A 234 24.76 -34.48 20.71
N SER A 235 24.53 -34.15 21.98
CA SER A 235 24.94 -32.90 22.59
C SER A 235 26.45 -32.91 22.82
N THR A 236 27.15 -31.80 22.63
CA THR A 236 28.27 -31.42 23.52
C THR A 236 28.65 -29.95 23.33
N SER A 237 28.85 -29.31 24.48
CA SER A 237 29.44 -28.00 24.66
C SER A 237 30.97 -28.12 24.77
N THR A 238 31.66 -26.99 24.50
CA THR A 238 32.92 -26.55 25.15
C THR A 238 34.27 -26.81 24.45
N VAL A 239 34.83 -25.71 23.90
CA VAL A 239 36.24 -25.22 23.95
C VAL A 239 37.29 -25.73 22.94
N MET A 240 37.78 -24.82 22.07
CA MET A 240 39.13 -24.22 22.21
C MET A 240 39.34 -23.04 21.25
N GLN A 241 39.78 -21.92 21.84
CA GLN A 241 40.40 -20.79 21.17
C GLN A 241 41.78 -21.19 20.63
N THR A 242 42.16 -20.69 19.45
CA THR A 242 43.57 -20.41 19.16
C THR A 242 43.67 -19.19 18.25
N LEU A 243 44.39 -18.19 18.76
CA LEU A 243 44.70 -16.91 18.14
C LEU A 243 45.76 -17.06 17.04
N VAL A 244 45.61 -16.29 15.96
CA VAL A 244 46.72 -15.81 15.12
C VAL A 244 46.56 -14.30 14.94
N PRO A 245 47.60 -13.47 15.18
CA PRO A 245 47.48 -12.02 15.27
C PRO A 245 47.77 -11.31 13.94
N GLY A 246 47.00 -10.26 13.63
CA GLY A 246 47.31 -9.36 12.51
C GLY A 246 46.34 -8.18 12.39
N ALA A 247 46.77 -7.01 12.88
CA ALA A 247 46.24 -5.67 12.63
C ALA A 247 44.75 -5.41 12.98
N ILE A 248 44.48 -5.16 14.26
CA ILE A 248 43.29 -4.42 14.71
C ILE A 248 43.60 -2.92 14.58
N ILE A 249 42.90 -2.23 13.68
CA ILE A 249 42.70 -0.79 13.75
C ILE A 249 41.72 -0.56 14.92
N PRO A 250 42.02 0.26 15.93
CA PRO A 250 41.15 0.40 17.09
C PRO A 250 39.84 1.11 16.70
N SER A 251 38.75 0.34 16.77
CA SER A 251 37.36 0.80 16.72
C SER A 251 36.93 1.42 18.05
N THR A 252 37.60 2.52 18.44
CA THR A 252 37.24 3.34 19.61
C THR A 252 36.98 4.81 19.29
N LEU A 253 36.64 5.13 18.03
CA LEU A 253 36.21 6.47 17.63
C LEU A 253 34.69 6.60 17.36
N HIS A 254 33.90 5.61 17.77
CA HIS A 254 32.44 5.66 17.77
C HIS A 254 31.94 5.16 19.14
N VAL A 255 31.92 6.06 20.12
CA VAL A 255 30.95 6.21 21.24
C VAL A 255 31.59 7.26 22.17
N ASN A 256 31.45 8.55 21.83
CA ASN A 256 31.61 9.67 22.78
C ASN A 256 31.15 11.04 22.23
N LEU A 257 30.62 11.11 21.00
CA LEU A 257 29.97 12.34 20.52
C LEU A 257 28.52 12.48 21.04
N VAL A 258 27.81 11.37 21.26
CA VAL A 258 26.39 11.40 21.69
C VAL A 258 26.24 11.76 23.17
N SER A 259 27.16 11.33 24.03
CA SER A 259 27.17 11.66 25.47
C SER A 259 27.53 13.13 25.73
N ASN A 260 28.52 13.66 25.01
CA ASN A 260 28.96 15.05 25.17
C ASN A 260 27.98 16.09 24.60
N THR A 261 27.24 15.75 23.53
CA THR A 261 26.20 16.63 23.00
C THR A 261 25.07 16.80 24.01
N GLN A 262 24.58 15.71 24.60
CA GLN A 262 23.48 15.76 25.56
C GLN A 262 23.82 16.58 26.83
N ALA A 263 25.06 16.47 27.33
CA ALA A 263 25.55 17.27 28.46
C ALA A 263 25.69 18.77 28.11
N THR A 264 26.14 19.08 26.88
CA THR A 264 26.26 20.46 26.39
C THR A 264 24.89 21.12 26.24
N LEU A 265 23.91 20.39 25.69
CA LEU A 265 22.54 20.86 25.45
C LEU A 265 21.75 21.03 26.76
N ALA A 266 22.01 20.20 27.77
CA ALA A 266 21.45 20.35 29.11
C ALA A 266 21.98 21.61 29.84
N THR A 267 23.25 21.96 29.60
CA THR A 267 23.87 23.19 30.14
C THR A 267 23.26 24.45 29.52
N MET A 268 22.77 24.35 28.28
CA MET A 268 22.01 25.39 27.57
C MET A 268 20.51 25.44 27.96
N GLY A 269 20.05 24.55 28.83
CA GLY A 269 18.67 24.50 29.32
C GLY A 269 17.66 23.83 28.37
N TRP A 270 18.10 23.11 27.36
CA TRP A 270 17.23 22.52 26.33
C TRP A 270 16.73 21.10 26.72
N GLN A 271 15.52 20.69 26.28
CA GLN A 271 14.87 19.40 26.63
C GLN A 271 14.30 18.64 25.40
N LYS A 272 14.30 17.29 25.46
CA LYS A 272 13.86 16.35 24.41
C LYS A 272 12.36 15.98 24.53
N TRP A 273 11.63 15.83 23.40
CA TRP A 273 10.19 15.48 23.30
C TRP A 273 9.89 14.34 22.30
N LEU A 274 9.08 13.34 22.68
CA LEU A 274 8.72 12.18 21.81
C LEU A 274 7.21 12.12 21.49
N PRO A 275 6.80 11.81 20.25
CA PRO A 275 5.42 11.45 19.90
C PRO A 275 5.14 9.94 20.13
N GLU A 276 3.86 9.59 20.37
CA GLU A 276 3.35 8.22 20.62
C GLU A 276 3.02 7.50 19.29
N ALA A 277 3.32 6.20 19.16
CA ALA A 277 3.12 5.42 17.93
C ALA A 277 1.98 4.39 18.08
N GLU A 278 1.15 4.25 17.03
CA GLU A 278 0.04 3.29 16.94
C GLU A 278 0.52 1.89 16.50
N GLU A 279 0.03 0.84 17.17
CA GLU A 279 0.38 -0.56 16.93
C GLU A 279 -0.63 -1.20 15.94
N ALA A 280 -0.19 -1.56 14.74
CA ALA A 280 -1.07 -2.09 13.69
C ALA A 280 -1.71 -3.44 14.07
N HIS A 281 -3.02 -3.59 13.86
CA HIS A 281 -3.77 -4.81 14.16
C HIS A 281 -3.39 -5.99 13.26
N LEU A 282 -2.62 -6.94 13.79
CA LEU A 282 -2.27 -8.17 13.10
C LEU A 282 -3.51 -9.04 12.82
N LYS A 283 -3.60 -9.63 11.63
CA LYS A 283 -4.68 -10.57 11.30
C LYS A 283 -4.56 -11.85 12.14
N LYS A 284 -5.70 -12.40 12.58
CA LYS A 284 -5.75 -13.61 13.43
C LYS A 284 -5.08 -14.84 12.78
N ASP A 285 -5.05 -14.90 11.46
CA ASP A 285 -4.50 -16.01 10.68
C ASP A 285 -3.01 -15.83 10.31
N ALA A 286 -2.37 -14.72 10.72
CA ALA A 286 -0.97 -14.45 10.40
C ALA A 286 -0.02 -15.64 10.71
N PRO A 287 -0.08 -16.32 11.88
CA PRO A 287 0.81 -17.45 12.15
C PRO A 287 0.73 -18.58 11.11
N VAL A 288 -0.47 -18.84 10.58
CA VAL A 288 -0.68 -19.87 9.55
C VAL A 288 -0.10 -19.41 8.21
N LEU A 289 -0.29 -18.13 7.85
CA LEU A 289 0.25 -17.56 6.62
C LEU A 289 1.78 -17.51 6.63
N LEU A 290 2.38 -17.14 7.75
CA LEU A 290 3.83 -17.15 7.93
C LEU A 290 4.40 -18.55 7.77
N LYS A 291 3.80 -19.54 8.44
CA LYS A 291 4.20 -20.95 8.34
C LYS A 291 4.10 -21.48 6.91
N ARG A 292 3.03 -21.13 6.18
CA ARG A 292 2.88 -21.50 4.76
C ARG A 292 3.93 -20.85 3.88
N THR A 293 4.25 -19.58 4.11
CA THR A 293 5.27 -18.85 3.34
C THR A 293 6.66 -19.41 3.59
N PHE A 294 6.99 -19.71 4.85
CA PHE A 294 8.21 -20.42 5.22
C PHE A 294 8.36 -21.74 4.43
N PHE A 295 7.32 -22.58 4.42
CA PHE A 295 7.37 -23.84 3.70
C PHE A 295 7.46 -23.67 2.18
N ARG A 296 6.87 -22.62 1.59
CA ARG A 296 7.02 -22.32 0.16
C ARG A 296 8.46 -21.94 -0.19
N LEU A 297 9.09 -21.08 0.63
CA LEU A 297 10.50 -20.72 0.47
C LEU A 297 11.38 -21.97 0.56
N HIS A 298 11.22 -22.73 1.65
CA HIS A 298 11.98 -23.95 1.87
C HIS A 298 11.78 -24.99 0.77
N TYR A 299 10.52 -25.20 0.33
CA TYR A 299 10.21 -26.11 -0.77
C TYR A 299 10.89 -25.67 -2.07
N ALA A 300 10.76 -24.40 -2.46
CA ALA A 300 11.40 -23.86 -3.66
C ALA A 300 12.93 -24.02 -3.60
N MET A 301 13.54 -23.76 -2.44
CA MET A 301 14.97 -23.95 -2.23
C MET A 301 15.39 -25.41 -2.40
N LEU A 302 14.67 -26.35 -1.78
CA LEU A 302 15.00 -27.76 -1.87
C LEU A 302 14.78 -28.32 -3.27
N THR A 303 13.61 -28.07 -3.87
CA THR A 303 13.26 -28.70 -5.16
C THR A 303 13.96 -28.05 -6.34
N GLY A 304 14.26 -26.74 -6.25
CA GLY A 304 15.01 -26.02 -7.28
C GLY A 304 16.52 -26.01 -7.06
N GLY A 305 17.02 -26.68 -6.02
CA GLY A 305 18.44 -26.62 -5.65
C GLY A 305 18.94 -25.19 -5.41
N ILE A 306 18.07 -24.27 -4.98
CA ILE A 306 18.36 -22.83 -4.97
C ILE A 306 19.28 -22.52 -3.79
N PRO A 307 20.54 -22.10 -4.05
CA PRO A 307 21.46 -21.78 -2.98
C PRO A 307 21.04 -20.47 -2.28
N PRO A 308 21.43 -20.26 -1.00
CA PRO A 308 21.09 -19.05 -0.24
C PRO A 308 21.43 -17.73 -0.95
N LYS A 309 22.52 -17.67 -1.73
CA LYS A 309 22.93 -16.50 -2.53
C LYS A 309 22.01 -16.15 -3.72
N LEU A 310 21.07 -17.03 -4.06
CA LEU A 310 20.03 -16.83 -5.08
C LEU A 310 18.62 -16.73 -4.46
N VAL A 311 18.53 -16.60 -3.13
CA VAL A 311 17.32 -16.18 -2.45
C VAL A 311 17.44 -14.69 -2.18
N ILE A 312 16.75 -13.89 -3.00
CA ILE A 312 16.84 -12.44 -2.97
C ILE A 312 15.62 -11.92 -2.21
N ASN A 313 15.84 -11.33 -1.04
CA ASN A 313 14.80 -10.56 -0.36
C ASN A 313 14.98 -9.08 -0.66
N ALA A 314 13.89 -8.38 -0.93
CA ALA A 314 13.96 -6.94 -1.18
C ALA A 314 12.79 -6.19 -0.57
N ASP A 315 12.98 -4.89 -0.38
CA ASP A 315 11.93 -3.97 0.04
C ASP A 315 12.22 -2.51 -0.34
N GLN A 316 11.17 -1.69 -0.30
CA GLN A 316 11.18 -0.28 -0.69
C GLN A 316 11.01 0.63 0.52
N ALA A 317 12.00 1.48 0.79
CA ALA A 317 11.90 2.50 1.84
C ALA A 317 11.77 3.90 1.23
N GLY A 318 10.76 4.64 1.68
CA GLY A 318 10.72 6.10 1.51
C GLY A 318 11.75 6.78 2.40
N ASN A 319 12.66 7.53 1.80
CA ASN A 319 13.75 8.23 2.48
C ASN A 319 13.62 9.73 2.29
N TYR A 320 13.52 10.48 3.38
CA TYR A 320 13.54 11.95 3.34
C TYR A 320 14.96 12.45 3.01
N LEU A 321 15.04 13.45 2.13
CA LEU A 321 16.31 14.03 1.73
C LEU A 321 17.01 14.75 2.89
N LEU A 322 16.22 15.46 3.70
CA LEU A 322 16.67 16.03 4.95
C LEU A 322 16.02 15.23 6.08
N PRO A 323 16.81 14.55 6.92
CA PRO A 323 16.26 13.83 8.04
C PRO A 323 15.60 14.83 9.00
N ALA A 324 14.29 14.75 9.14
CA ALA A 324 13.58 15.50 10.16
C ALA A 324 13.67 14.72 11.48
N SER A 325 14.32 15.29 12.49
CA SER A 325 14.17 14.77 13.84
C SER A 325 12.81 15.22 14.39
N GLY A 326 12.08 14.33 15.07
CA GLY A 326 10.92 14.71 15.90
C GLY A 326 11.28 15.63 17.08
N HIS A 327 12.52 16.10 17.12
CA HIS A 327 13.12 16.89 18.17
C HIS A 327 13.78 18.11 17.52
N THR A 328 13.63 19.27 18.16
CA THR A 328 14.44 20.45 17.86
C THR A 328 14.92 21.02 19.18
N PHE A 329 15.90 21.88 19.11
CA PHE A 329 16.43 22.54 20.28
C PHE A 329 15.95 23.98 20.36
N HIS A 330 15.56 24.42 21.56
CA HIS A 330 15.05 25.77 21.81
C HIS A 330 15.19 26.17 23.27
N ASP A 331 15.20 27.47 23.54
CA ASP A 331 15.28 28.07 24.87
C ASP A 331 14.30 27.46 25.87
N ARG A 332 14.79 27.26 27.09
CA ARG A 332 14.02 26.69 28.20
C ARG A 332 12.80 27.54 28.52
N GLY A 333 11.63 26.90 28.61
CA GLY A 333 10.36 27.58 28.92
C GLY A 333 9.61 28.11 27.70
N ALA A 334 10.14 27.92 26.49
CA ALA A 334 9.37 28.13 25.27
C ALA A 334 8.14 27.19 25.25
N LYS A 335 6.96 27.78 25.04
CA LYS A 335 5.69 27.04 25.06
C LYS A 335 5.33 26.43 23.71
N GLN A 336 5.91 26.97 22.64
CA GLN A 336 5.70 26.53 21.27
C GLN A 336 7.03 26.66 20.54
N VAL A 337 7.44 25.57 19.89
CA VAL A 337 8.72 25.48 19.20
C VAL A 337 8.47 24.85 17.83
N ASP A 338 8.82 25.58 16.79
CA ASP A 338 8.76 25.05 15.42
C ASP A 338 9.92 24.07 15.22
N VAL A 339 9.58 22.86 14.80
CA VAL A 339 10.57 21.85 14.44
C VAL A 339 10.99 22.11 13.00
N VAL A 340 12.26 22.50 12.82
CA VAL A 340 12.85 22.69 11.49
C VAL A 340 12.74 21.38 10.71
N ALA A 341 12.34 21.47 9.44
CA ALA A 341 12.11 20.34 8.54
C ALA A 341 10.93 19.41 8.90
N LYS A 342 10.04 19.78 9.83
CA LYS A 342 8.80 19.02 10.08
C LYS A 342 7.90 18.90 8.84
N ASP A 343 7.92 19.93 8.00
CA ASP A 343 7.20 19.97 6.72
C ASP A 343 8.08 19.57 5.52
N GLU A 344 9.24 18.93 5.76
CA GLU A 344 10.04 18.38 4.66
C GLU A 344 9.27 17.24 4.01
N LYS A 345 9.03 17.39 2.70
CA LYS A 345 8.31 16.41 1.88
C LYS A 345 9.14 15.88 0.72
N ARG A 346 10.38 16.37 0.57
CA ARG A 346 11.32 15.85 -0.43
C ARG A 346 11.80 14.49 0.05
N ALA A 347 11.30 13.46 -0.61
CA ALA A 347 11.68 12.09 -0.37
C ALA A 347 12.03 11.41 -1.70
N TYR A 348 12.78 10.32 -1.58
CA TYR A 348 13.08 9.40 -2.66
C TYR A 348 12.84 7.98 -2.14
N THR A 349 12.49 7.04 -3.02
CA THR A 349 12.33 5.63 -2.62
C THR A 349 13.62 4.88 -2.91
N MET A 350 14.09 4.10 -1.94
CA MET A 350 15.22 3.19 -2.11
C MET A 350 14.71 1.76 -2.19
N MET A 351 15.09 1.04 -3.24
CA MET A 351 14.95 -0.40 -3.34
C MET A 351 16.22 -1.06 -2.81
N LEU A 352 16.12 -1.73 -1.66
CA LEU A 352 17.23 -2.45 -1.05
C LEU A 352 16.96 -3.95 -1.16
N ALA A 353 17.98 -4.72 -1.52
CA ALA A 353 17.89 -6.17 -1.57
C ALA A 353 19.13 -6.84 -0.97
N SER A 354 18.90 -7.98 -0.33
CA SER A 354 19.93 -8.81 0.27
C SER A 354 19.67 -10.30 0.06
N THR A 355 20.70 -11.10 0.32
CA THR A 355 20.60 -12.56 0.33
C THR A 355 20.82 -13.10 1.75
N PRO A 356 20.29 -14.30 2.09
CA PRO A 356 20.62 -14.98 3.34
C PRO A 356 22.12 -15.28 3.53
N ARG A 357 22.96 -15.16 2.49
CA ARG A 357 24.42 -15.25 2.61
C ARG A 357 25.04 -13.96 3.20
N GLY A 358 24.27 -12.87 3.27
CA GLY A 358 24.72 -11.56 3.71
C GLY A 358 25.20 -10.65 2.57
N ASP A 359 24.92 -11.03 1.32
CA ASP A 359 25.23 -10.18 0.18
C ASP A 359 24.20 -9.05 0.04
N PHE A 360 24.64 -7.89 -0.45
CA PHE A 360 23.76 -6.78 -0.83
C PHE A 360 23.81 -6.60 -2.34
N LEU A 361 22.64 -6.46 -2.95
CA LEU A 361 22.53 -6.16 -4.38
C LEU A 361 22.66 -4.64 -4.60
N PRO A 362 23.00 -4.21 -5.84
CA PRO A 362 22.96 -2.79 -6.21
C PRO A 362 21.63 -2.12 -5.82
N ILE A 363 21.74 -0.95 -5.21
CA ILE A 363 20.60 -0.18 -4.73
C ILE A 363 20.01 0.64 -5.89
N GLN A 364 18.69 0.58 -6.08
CA GLN A 364 17.99 1.51 -6.96
C GLN A 364 17.37 2.63 -6.11
N ALA A 365 17.58 3.88 -6.53
CA ALA A 365 16.96 5.05 -5.93
C ALA A 365 16.00 5.68 -6.95
N VAL A 366 14.72 5.77 -6.60
CA VAL A 366 13.67 6.39 -7.39
C VAL A 366 13.42 7.79 -6.85
N TRP A 367 13.68 8.78 -7.69
CA TRP A 367 13.60 10.20 -7.34
C TRP A 367 12.41 10.85 -8.02
N ALA A 368 11.93 11.97 -7.47
CA ALA A 368 11.07 12.89 -8.20
C ALA A 368 11.31 14.34 -7.81
N GLY A 369 10.84 15.23 -8.69
CA GLY A 369 10.97 16.67 -8.53
C GLY A 369 9.92 17.42 -9.35
N LYS A 370 9.69 18.69 -9.01
CA LYS A 370 8.73 19.55 -9.75
C LYS A 370 9.38 20.50 -10.72
N ILE A 371 10.64 20.84 -10.48
CA ILE A 371 11.43 21.78 -11.29
C ILE A 371 12.60 21.03 -11.92
N GLY A 372 13.05 21.49 -13.10
CA GLY A 372 14.18 20.87 -13.80
C GLY A 372 15.45 20.74 -12.96
N GLY A 373 15.68 21.65 -12.00
CA GLY A 373 16.82 21.57 -11.07
C GLY A 373 16.66 20.59 -9.90
N SER A 374 15.47 20.05 -9.69
CA SER A 374 15.15 19.06 -8.63
C SER A 374 15.02 17.64 -9.16
N LEU A 375 15.08 17.48 -10.48
CA LEU A 375 14.87 16.23 -11.18
C LEU A 375 16.23 15.66 -11.60
N PRO A 376 16.56 14.41 -11.26
CA PRO A 376 17.72 13.77 -11.89
C PRO A 376 17.46 13.52 -13.39
N ASN A 377 16.20 13.38 -13.78
CA ASN A 377 15.74 13.31 -15.16
C ASN A 377 14.37 14.03 -15.30
N ALA A 378 14.14 14.74 -16.41
CA ALA A 378 12.92 15.48 -16.71
C ALA A 378 11.63 14.63 -16.65
N GLU A 379 11.73 13.31 -16.81
CA GLU A 379 10.62 12.35 -16.80
C GLU A 379 10.31 11.77 -15.41
N ALA A 380 11.05 12.14 -14.36
CA ALA A 380 10.90 11.57 -13.02
C ALA A 380 9.73 12.24 -12.24
N GLU A 381 8.50 11.94 -12.62
CA GLU A 381 7.29 12.58 -12.08
C GLU A 381 6.95 12.16 -10.63
N HIS A 382 7.25 10.91 -10.25
CA HIS A 382 6.90 10.32 -8.96
C HIS A 382 8.08 9.57 -8.32
N HIS A 383 8.24 9.70 -7.00
CA HIS A 383 9.35 9.10 -6.26
C HIS A 383 9.01 7.70 -5.76
N PHE A 384 7.84 7.16 -6.10
CA PHE A 384 7.40 5.80 -5.75
C PHE A 384 7.74 4.83 -6.87
N SER A 385 7.93 3.55 -6.52
CA SER A 385 8.12 2.50 -7.51
C SER A 385 6.90 2.35 -8.41
N THR A 386 7.12 2.44 -9.71
CA THR A 386 6.13 2.16 -10.75
C THR A 386 6.37 0.78 -11.35
N LEU A 387 5.45 0.32 -12.20
CA LEU A 387 5.69 -0.88 -13.01
C LEU A 387 7.00 -0.78 -13.80
N SER A 388 7.26 0.35 -14.46
CA SER A 388 8.47 0.55 -15.27
C SER A 388 9.73 0.43 -14.41
N THR A 389 9.79 1.14 -13.29
CA THR A 389 10.99 1.12 -12.43
C THR A 389 11.24 -0.26 -11.84
N MET A 390 10.20 -1.04 -11.57
CA MET A 390 10.33 -2.42 -11.10
C MET A 390 10.82 -3.38 -12.19
N GLN A 391 10.34 -3.23 -13.43
CA GLN A 391 10.85 -4.00 -14.58
C GLN A 391 12.31 -3.66 -14.86
N GLU A 392 12.67 -2.38 -14.82
CA GLU A 392 14.05 -1.91 -14.93
C GLU A 392 14.93 -2.48 -13.83
N TRP A 393 14.43 -2.54 -12.59
CA TRP A 393 15.19 -3.10 -11.47
C TRP A 393 15.46 -4.60 -11.65
N ILE A 394 14.47 -5.37 -12.12
CA ILE A 394 14.70 -6.80 -12.42
C ILE A 394 15.77 -6.94 -13.51
N ARG A 395 15.66 -6.16 -14.59
CA ARG A 395 16.55 -6.19 -15.75
C ARG A 395 17.98 -5.79 -15.40
N ASP A 396 18.15 -4.74 -14.60
CA ASP A 396 19.44 -4.07 -14.40
C ASP A 396 20.12 -4.50 -13.08
N VAL A 397 19.38 -5.11 -12.16
CA VAL A 397 19.91 -5.53 -10.84
C VAL A 397 19.79 -7.04 -10.65
N ILE A 398 18.57 -7.60 -10.68
CA ILE A 398 18.39 -9.02 -10.34
C ILE A 398 18.98 -9.94 -11.41
N ALA A 399 18.69 -9.72 -12.70
CA ALA A 399 19.19 -10.58 -13.76
C ALA A 399 20.73 -10.56 -13.86
N PRO A 400 21.42 -9.39 -13.82
CA PRO A 400 22.87 -9.36 -13.81
C PRO A 400 23.48 -9.99 -12.55
N TRP A 401 22.84 -9.81 -11.38
CA TRP A 401 23.25 -10.47 -10.14
C TRP A 401 23.20 -12.00 -10.26
N HIS A 402 22.09 -12.54 -10.77
CA HIS A 402 21.90 -13.97 -11.01
C HIS A 402 22.98 -14.54 -11.93
N LEU A 403 23.20 -13.91 -13.09
CA LEU A 403 24.23 -14.32 -14.04
C LEU A 403 25.63 -14.27 -13.43
N HIS A 404 25.92 -13.25 -12.62
CA HIS A 404 27.20 -13.16 -11.91
C HIS A 404 27.39 -14.30 -10.90
N VAL A 405 26.34 -14.63 -10.14
CA VAL A 405 26.39 -15.72 -9.16
C VAL A 405 26.62 -17.07 -9.83
N ILE A 406 25.97 -17.35 -10.96
CA ILE A 406 26.20 -18.56 -11.75
C ILE A 406 27.63 -18.58 -12.28
N ALA A 407 28.07 -17.53 -12.98
CA ALA A 407 29.40 -17.46 -13.58
C ALA A 407 30.53 -17.58 -12.55
N SER A 408 30.31 -17.13 -11.32
CA SER A 408 31.28 -17.20 -10.23
C SER A 408 31.35 -18.57 -9.52
N CYS A 409 30.40 -19.47 -9.79
CA CYS A 409 30.21 -20.69 -9.01
C CYS A 409 30.02 -21.91 -9.93
N PRO A 410 31.10 -22.67 -10.19
CA PRO A 410 31.09 -23.80 -11.13
C PRO A 410 30.11 -24.93 -10.80
N ASP A 411 29.61 -24.99 -9.56
CA ASP A 411 28.68 -26.01 -9.10
C ASP A 411 27.21 -25.67 -9.40
N LEU A 412 26.93 -24.53 -10.05
CA LEU A 412 25.57 -24.11 -10.43
C LEU A 412 25.35 -24.29 -11.93
N ASP A 413 24.15 -24.72 -12.28
CA ASP A 413 23.72 -24.85 -13.67
C ASP A 413 23.41 -23.47 -14.29
N ASP A 414 23.52 -23.38 -15.62
CA ASP A 414 23.24 -22.13 -16.36
C ASP A 414 21.76 -21.70 -16.25
N ASP A 415 20.86 -22.64 -15.98
CA ASP A 415 19.43 -22.43 -15.76
C ASP A 415 19.03 -22.43 -14.27
N GLN A 416 20.02 -22.31 -13.37
CA GLN A 416 19.80 -22.35 -11.92
C GLN A 416 18.69 -21.39 -11.50
N LEU A 417 17.68 -21.92 -10.80
CA LEU A 417 16.56 -21.14 -10.31
C LEU A 417 16.98 -20.16 -9.20
N ALA A 418 16.26 -19.05 -9.09
CA ALA A 418 16.37 -18.06 -8.02
C ALA A 418 15.01 -17.78 -7.39
N VAL A 419 15.00 -17.40 -6.12
CA VAL A 419 13.80 -16.88 -5.45
C VAL A 419 13.90 -15.37 -5.36
N PHE A 420 12.83 -14.69 -5.76
CA PHE A 420 12.64 -13.28 -5.45
C PHE A 420 11.49 -13.13 -4.45
N TYR A 421 11.85 -12.73 -3.23
CA TYR A 421 10.98 -12.64 -2.05
C TYR A 421 10.68 -11.18 -1.69
N ILE A 422 9.45 -10.73 -1.95
CA ILE A 422 9.02 -9.33 -1.83
C ILE A 422 7.62 -9.21 -1.23
N ASP A 423 7.23 -8.03 -0.76
CA ASP A 423 5.91 -7.74 -0.22
C ASP A 423 4.77 -7.79 -1.28
N ILE A 424 3.53 -7.64 -0.82
CA ILE A 424 2.34 -7.63 -1.70
C ILE A 424 1.88 -6.22 -2.08
N TYR A 425 2.81 -5.33 -2.42
CA TYR A 425 2.47 -4.03 -3.01
C TYR A 425 1.73 -4.20 -4.35
N SER A 426 0.83 -3.27 -4.67
CA SER A 426 -0.09 -3.36 -5.83
C SER A 426 0.65 -3.56 -7.16
N VAL A 427 1.81 -2.92 -7.33
CA VAL A 427 2.68 -3.10 -8.49
C VAL A 427 3.26 -4.53 -8.55
N HIS A 428 3.70 -5.09 -7.41
CA HIS A 428 4.33 -6.41 -7.35
C HIS A 428 3.35 -7.55 -7.61
N ILE A 429 2.10 -7.41 -7.18
CA ILE A 429 1.04 -8.41 -7.43
C ILE A 429 0.32 -8.19 -8.76
N GLY A 430 0.53 -7.03 -9.40
CA GLY A 430 -0.04 -6.68 -10.69
C GLY A 430 0.27 -7.73 -11.76
N GLU A 431 -0.72 -8.03 -12.60
CA GLU A 431 -0.56 -9.02 -13.67
C GLU A 431 0.59 -8.66 -14.62
N GLU A 432 0.69 -7.39 -15.01
CA GLU A 432 1.73 -6.93 -15.94
C GLU A 432 3.15 -7.15 -15.40
N PHE A 433 3.38 -6.89 -14.11
CA PHE A 433 4.68 -7.14 -13.49
C PHE A 433 4.99 -8.64 -13.41
N ARG A 434 4.02 -9.44 -12.95
CA ARG A 434 4.18 -10.88 -12.85
C ARG A 434 4.45 -11.51 -14.21
N THR A 435 3.67 -11.18 -15.23
CA THR A 435 3.86 -11.65 -16.60
C THR A 435 5.23 -11.23 -17.14
N HIS A 436 5.67 -9.99 -16.88
CA HIS A 436 7.02 -9.57 -17.26
C HIS A 436 8.10 -10.44 -16.62
N VAL A 437 8.00 -10.74 -15.32
CA VAL A 437 8.96 -11.62 -14.64
C VAL A 437 8.92 -13.04 -15.21
N PHE A 438 7.73 -13.62 -15.38
CA PHE A 438 7.58 -15.00 -15.87
C PHE A 438 8.06 -15.18 -17.31
N ASP A 439 7.73 -14.25 -18.20
CA ASP A 439 8.05 -14.38 -19.62
C ASP A 439 9.53 -14.11 -19.92
N ASN A 440 10.13 -13.13 -19.22
CA ASN A 440 11.49 -12.69 -19.52
C ASN A 440 12.56 -13.31 -18.60
N TYR A 441 12.16 -13.77 -17.41
CA TYR A 441 13.07 -14.32 -16.40
C TYR A 441 12.48 -15.61 -15.79
N PRO A 442 12.26 -16.67 -16.60
CA PRO A 442 11.57 -17.88 -16.17
C PRO A 442 12.29 -18.64 -15.04
N TYR A 443 13.56 -18.34 -14.79
CA TYR A 443 14.33 -18.88 -13.66
C TYR A 443 14.02 -18.21 -12.31
N ILE A 444 13.25 -17.11 -12.30
CA ILE A 444 12.86 -16.41 -11.08
C ILE A 444 11.52 -16.94 -10.56
N ILE A 445 11.54 -17.46 -9.34
CA ILE A 445 10.34 -17.82 -8.58
C ILE A 445 9.94 -16.64 -7.69
N LEU A 446 8.79 -16.05 -7.99
CA LEU A 446 8.18 -15.01 -7.13
C LEU A 446 7.54 -15.64 -5.90
N ILE A 447 7.97 -15.22 -4.71
CA ILE A 447 7.32 -15.55 -3.45
C ILE A 447 6.98 -14.25 -2.72
N PHE A 448 5.74 -14.15 -2.24
CA PHE A 448 5.25 -12.95 -1.59
C PHE A 448 5.20 -13.07 -0.07
N VAL A 449 5.56 -12.00 0.63
CA VAL A 449 5.29 -11.84 2.07
C VAL A 449 3.79 -11.71 2.27
N PRO A 450 3.17 -12.41 3.24
CA PRO A 450 1.75 -12.25 3.51
C PRO A 450 1.37 -10.80 3.86
N GLY A 451 0.19 -10.37 3.43
CA GLY A 451 -0.28 -9.01 3.69
C GLY A 451 -0.34 -8.65 5.17
N GLY A 452 0.23 -7.50 5.53
CA GLY A 452 0.33 -7.03 6.91
C GLY A 452 1.36 -7.79 7.76
N CYS A 453 2.29 -8.53 7.13
CA CYS A 453 3.31 -9.31 7.82
C CYS A 453 4.75 -8.90 7.47
N THR A 454 4.95 -7.77 6.81
CA THR A 454 6.27 -7.25 6.40
C THR A 454 7.20 -7.08 7.61
N GLY A 455 6.77 -6.30 8.61
CA GLY A 455 7.47 -6.13 9.90
C GLY A 455 7.59 -7.38 10.79
N LEU A 456 7.06 -8.54 10.37
CA LEU A 456 7.20 -9.81 11.09
C LEU A 456 8.01 -10.86 10.32
N PHE A 457 7.99 -10.80 8.99
CA PHE A 457 8.47 -11.91 8.16
C PHE A 457 9.25 -11.49 6.90
N GLN A 458 9.52 -10.19 6.73
CA GLN A 458 10.38 -9.69 5.66
C GLN A 458 11.73 -9.26 6.24
N PRO A 459 12.84 -9.94 5.91
CA PRO A 459 14.16 -9.60 6.41
C PRO A 459 14.59 -8.15 6.14
N ALA A 460 14.20 -7.59 5.00
CA ALA A 460 14.50 -6.22 4.64
C ALA A 460 13.86 -5.21 5.62
N ASP A 461 12.58 -5.36 5.99
CA ASP A 461 11.96 -4.52 7.03
C ASP A 461 12.59 -4.72 8.41
N ILE A 462 12.72 -5.99 8.84
CA ILE A 462 13.08 -6.31 10.23
C ILE A 462 14.55 -5.97 10.51
N GLY A 463 15.41 -6.25 9.53
CA GLY A 463 16.87 -6.24 9.72
C GLY A 463 17.59 -5.10 9.01
N LEU A 464 17.10 -4.64 7.84
CA LEU A 464 17.83 -3.69 7.01
C LEU A 464 17.26 -2.27 7.08
N GLN A 465 15.94 -2.17 7.17
CA GLN A 465 15.18 -0.93 7.19
C GLN A 465 14.40 -0.83 8.50
N PRO A 466 15.03 -1.00 9.68
CA PRO A 466 14.28 -0.99 10.92
C PRO A 466 13.52 0.33 11.01
N ALA A 467 12.20 0.24 11.06
CA ALA A 467 11.37 1.35 11.48
C ALA A 467 11.98 1.92 12.77
N PRO A 468 12.04 3.24 12.95
CA PRO A 468 12.60 3.83 14.16
C PRO A 468 11.89 3.17 15.35
N LEU A 469 12.64 2.35 16.10
CA LEU A 469 12.08 1.59 17.21
C LEU A 469 11.32 2.57 18.11
N PRO A 470 10.09 2.27 18.54
CA PRO A 470 9.42 3.07 19.54
C PRO A 470 10.37 3.14 20.74
N VAL A 471 10.86 4.34 21.02
CA VAL A 471 11.80 4.56 22.12
C VAL A 471 11.03 4.22 23.38
N THR A 472 11.28 3.02 23.92
CA THR A 472 10.65 2.60 25.16
C THR A 472 11.02 3.64 26.20
N PRO A 473 10.06 4.21 26.96
CA PRO A 473 10.39 5.14 28.02
C PRO A 473 11.38 4.45 28.94
N GLN A 474 12.62 4.94 28.97
CA GLN A 474 13.55 4.53 30.02
C GLN A 474 12.89 4.97 31.33
N GLN A 475 12.41 3.99 32.10
CA GLN A 475 12.06 4.20 33.49
C GLN A 475 13.36 4.62 34.20
N ASN A 476 13.53 5.92 34.39
CA ASN A 476 14.50 6.49 35.31
C ASN A 476 13.84 6.73 36.66
#